data_AF-A0A5K7Z9Y2-F1
#
_entry.id   AF-A0A5K7Z9Y2-F1
#
_cell.length_a   1.000
_cell.length_b   1.000
_cell.length_c   1.000
_cell.angle_alpha   90.00
_cell.angle_beta   90.00
_cell.angle_gamma   90.00
#
_symmetry.space_group_name_H-M   'P 1'
#
loop_
_entity.id
_entity.type
_entity.pdbx_description
1 polymer ?
#
loop_
_entity_poly.entity_id
_entity_poly.type
_entity_poly.pdbx_seq_one_letter_code
_entity_poly.pdbx_strand_id
1 'polypeptide(L)'
;MRSKDNYRMIAFLNPTCRRMIGLMTLMALFTGCASIFQNLDDKMSRQRFKKDYEALDAALEIYDQGDFEKALARFRTIKSDRKNEKIERRAWLGEICCCLLLADTPAEFSVAIGMWHAFADSTADADATWSQALLDPLVVRLASQASSGEVEVDSSAEPPEAATGTKTPTMQEKADQPQNEEDRLEAEMAELRKKAKRADKLQLKIAKILAENRSLKEKIKALEAIDQSIQKKKSEISTSGE
;
A
#
# COMPACT_ATOMS: atom_id res chain seq x y z
N MET A 1 22.76 -44.03 -37.33
CA MET A 1 23.95 -44.08 -36.43
C MET A 1 23.88 -42.89 -35.50
N ARG A 2 24.01 -43.14 -34.18
CA ARG A 2 23.64 -42.23 -33.09
C ARG A 2 24.72 -41.18 -32.81
N SER A 3 24.32 -39.92 -32.82
CA SER A 3 25.03 -38.80 -32.21
C SER A 3 24.85 -38.87 -30.69
N LYS A 4 25.89 -39.27 -29.97
CA LYS A 4 26.08 -38.96 -28.55
C LYS A 4 27.02 -37.75 -28.51
N ASP A 5 26.66 -36.75 -27.72
CA ASP A 5 27.54 -35.82 -27.01
C ASP A 5 26.81 -34.50 -26.79
N ASN A 6 26.26 -34.29 -25.59
CA ASN A 6 25.90 -32.97 -25.06
C ASN A 6 25.47 -33.04 -23.59
N TYR A 7 26.33 -33.50 -22.68
CA TYR A 7 26.17 -33.22 -21.24
C TYR A 7 27.53 -33.30 -20.53
N ARG A 8 28.32 -32.22 -20.57
CA ARG A 8 29.45 -32.01 -19.65
C ARG A 8 29.88 -30.54 -19.66
N MET A 9 29.08 -29.69 -19.00
CA MET A 9 29.47 -28.31 -18.74
C MET A 9 28.98 -27.84 -17.36
N ILE A 10 29.34 -28.59 -16.32
CA ILE A 10 29.22 -28.12 -14.92
C ILE A 10 30.49 -28.49 -14.16
N ALA A 11 31.55 -27.72 -14.42
CA ALA A 11 32.70 -27.52 -13.54
C ALA A 11 33.25 -26.16 -13.99
N PHE A 12 33.34 -25.10 -13.19
CA PHE A 12 33.90 -24.97 -11.86
C PHE A 12 33.16 -23.84 -11.13
N LEU A 13 32.34 -24.13 -10.10
CA LEU A 13 32.01 -23.12 -9.09
C LEU A 13 32.86 -23.39 -7.85
N ASN A 14 33.60 -22.36 -7.43
CA ASN A 14 34.47 -22.36 -6.26
C ASN A 14 33.70 -22.87 -5.02
N PRO A 15 34.25 -23.80 -4.21
CA PRO A 15 33.56 -24.38 -3.05
C PRO A 15 32.98 -23.36 -2.06
N THR A 16 33.57 -22.17 -1.96
CA THR A 16 33.04 -21.03 -1.19
C THR A 16 31.73 -20.48 -1.76
N CYS A 17 31.59 -20.39 -3.09
CA CYS A 17 30.34 -19.97 -3.74
C CYS A 17 29.20 -20.97 -3.50
N ARG A 18 29.50 -22.27 -3.47
CA ARG A 18 28.48 -23.30 -3.23
C ARG A 18 27.92 -23.26 -1.80
N ARG A 19 28.75 -22.91 -0.82
CA ARG A 19 28.32 -22.70 0.58
C ARG A 19 27.52 -21.41 0.75
N MET A 20 27.91 -20.32 0.07
CA MET A 20 27.16 -19.07 0.09
C MET A 20 25.77 -19.20 -0.55
N ILE A 21 25.65 -19.89 -1.68
CA ILE A 21 24.36 -20.13 -2.32
C ILE A 21 23.45 -20.93 -1.38
N GLY A 22 23.94 -22.01 -0.77
CA GLY A 22 23.16 -22.80 0.20
C GLY A 22 22.67 -21.98 1.41
N LEU A 23 23.51 -21.11 1.97
CA LEU A 23 23.13 -20.21 3.07
C LEU A 23 22.09 -19.17 2.64
N MET A 24 22.21 -18.60 1.44
CA MET A 24 21.22 -17.64 0.93
C MET A 24 19.86 -18.31 0.64
N THR A 25 19.85 -19.53 0.10
CA THR A 25 18.59 -20.26 -0.09
C THR A 25 17.95 -20.65 1.24
N LEU A 26 18.75 -21.01 2.25
CA LEU A 26 18.26 -21.33 3.59
C LEU A 26 17.65 -20.09 4.26
N MET A 27 18.33 -18.93 4.20
CA MET A 27 17.81 -17.67 4.74
C MET A 27 16.54 -17.19 4.01
N ALA A 28 16.45 -17.39 2.70
CA ALA A 28 15.25 -17.07 1.91
C ALA A 28 14.04 -17.96 2.23
N LEU A 29 14.26 -19.17 2.77
CA LEU A 29 13.18 -20.04 3.26
C LEU A 29 12.66 -19.59 4.64
N PHE A 30 13.48 -18.88 5.43
CA PHE A 30 13.08 -18.39 6.76
C PHE A 30 12.38 -17.03 6.73
N THR A 31 12.61 -16.19 5.72
CA THR A 31 11.90 -14.90 5.57
C THR A 31 10.41 -15.04 5.21
N GLY A 32 9.97 -16.20 4.71
CA GLY A 32 8.56 -16.48 4.42
C GLY A 32 7.68 -16.78 5.64
N CYS A 33 8.26 -16.99 6.82
CA CYS A 33 7.50 -17.36 8.02
C CYS A 33 6.98 -16.16 8.82
N ALA A 34 7.52 -14.95 8.63
CA ALA A 34 7.14 -13.76 9.39
C ALA A 34 5.63 -13.45 9.29
N SER A 35 5.05 -13.56 8.09
CA SER A 35 3.62 -13.34 7.86
C SER A 35 2.73 -14.38 8.55
N ILE A 36 3.20 -15.62 8.70
CA ILE A 36 2.46 -16.69 9.40
C ILE A 36 2.45 -16.40 10.90
N PHE A 37 3.58 -15.99 11.47
CA PHE A 37 3.66 -15.62 12.89
C PHE A 37 2.85 -14.36 13.21
N GLN A 38 2.87 -13.33 12.35
CA GLN A 38 2.04 -12.14 12.49
C GLN A 38 0.55 -12.48 12.47
N ASN A 39 0.12 -13.39 11.59
CA ASN A 39 -1.29 -13.81 11.51
C ASN A 39 -1.73 -14.60 12.76
N LEU A 40 -0.84 -15.44 13.30
CA LEU A 40 -1.10 -16.16 14.56
C LEU A 40 -1.20 -15.20 15.76
N ASP A 41 -0.31 -14.20 15.82
CA ASP A 41 -0.35 -13.16 16.85
C ASP A 41 -1.62 -12.28 16.74
N ASP A 42 -2.02 -11.89 15.52
CA ASP A 42 -3.29 -11.20 15.27
C ASP A 42 -4.47 -12.05 15.75
N LYS A 43 -4.48 -13.35 15.45
CA LYS A 43 -5.58 -14.23 15.87
C LYS A 43 -5.65 -14.39 17.39
N MET A 44 -4.52 -14.57 18.06
CA MET A 44 -4.47 -14.69 19.52
C MET A 44 -4.85 -13.37 20.21
N SER A 45 -4.34 -12.24 19.72
CA SER A 45 -4.69 -10.93 20.26
C SER A 45 -6.18 -10.61 20.04
N ARG A 46 -6.76 -10.97 18.89
CA ARG A 46 -8.19 -10.79 18.62
C ARG A 46 -9.07 -11.63 19.54
N GLN A 47 -8.64 -12.83 19.91
CA GLN A 47 -9.37 -13.65 20.88
C GLN A 47 -9.29 -13.06 22.30
N ARG A 48 -8.12 -12.54 22.70
CA ARG A 48 -7.91 -11.95 24.04
C ARG A 48 -8.63 -10.60 24.21
N PHE A 49 -8.62 -9.78 23.18
CA PHE A 49 -9.16 -8.41 23.19
C PHE A 49 -10.39 -8.27 22.29
N LYS A 50 -11.26 -9.29 22.29
CA LYS A 50 -12.39 -9.38 21.35
C LYS A 50 -13.26 -8.12 21.32
N LYS A 51 -13.60 -7.58 22.49
CA LYS A 51 -14.45 -6.37 22.61
C LYS A 51 -13.79 -5.13 22.01
N ASP A 52 -12.47 -4.97 22.22
CA ASP A 52 -11.74 -3.82 21.72
C ASP A 52 -11.59 -3.88 20.19
N TYR A 53 -11.41 -5.10 19.64
CA TYR A 53 -11.45 -5.32 18.19
C TYR A 53 -12.85 -5.10 17.60
N GLU A 54 -13.91 -5.57 18.26
CA GLU A 54 -15.30 -5.30 17.83
C GLU A 54 -15.59 -3.77 17.83
N ALA A 55 -15.07 -3.03 18.81
CA ALA A 55 -15.17 -1.57 18.84
C ALA A 55 -14.40 -0.90 17.70
N LEU A 56 -13.19 -1.39 17.38
CA LEU A 56 -12.38 -0.91 16.26
C LEU A 56 -13.04 -1.23 14.92
N ASP A 57 -13.56 -2.44 14.73
CA ASP A 57 -14.28 -2.86 13.52
C ASP A 57 -15.52 -1.97 13.30
N ALA A 58 -16.28 -1.66 14.36
CA ALA A 58 -17.41 -0.73 14.28
C ALA A 58 -16.97 0.71 13.92
N ALA A 59 -15.80 1.18 14.38
CA ALA A 59 -15.27 2.48 13.99
C ALA A 59 -14.87 2.51 12.50
N LEU A 60 -14.28 1.42 12.00
CA LEU A 60 -13.94 1.25 10.59
C LEU A 60 -15.18 1.19 9.70
N GLU A 61 -16.24 0.50 10.11
CA GLU A 61 -17.51 0.49 9.35
C GLU A 61 -18.11 1.89 9.18
N ILE A 62 -18.03 2.75 10.21
CA ILE A 62 -18.48 4.15 10.14
C ILE A 62 -17.57 4.96 9.21
N TYR A 63 -16.25 4.72 9.27
CA TYR A 63 -15.27 5.35 8.40
C TYR A 63 -15.52 5.01 6.92
N ASP A 64 -15.78 3.74 6.61
CA ASP A 64 -16.07 3.25 5.25
C ASP A 64 -17.37 3.83 4.69
N GLN A 65 -18.33 4.21 5.55
CA GLN A 65 -19.55 4.93 5.16
C GLN A 65 -19.32 6.42 4.85
N GLY A 66 -18.12 6.95 5.12
CA GLY A 66 -17.76 8.34 4.90
C GLY A 66 -18.15 9.29 6.04
N ASP A 67 -18.67 8.79 7.16
CA ASP A 67 -19.02 9.61 8.33
C ASP A 67 -17.78 9.81 9.23
N PHE A 68 -16.87 10.65 8.75
CA PHE A 68 -15.55 10.83 9.35
C PHE A 68 -15.59 11.46 10.74
N GLU A 69 -16.59 12.30 11.05
CA GLU A 69 -16.75 12.91 12.38
C GLU A 69 -17.12 11.88 13.44
N LYS A 70 -18.10 11.01 13.15
CA LYS A 70 -18.46 9.92 14.06
C LYS A 70 -17.33 8.91 14.20
N ALA A 71 -16.65 8.57 13.09
CA ALA A 71 -15.50 7.68 13.13
C ALA A 71 -14.37 8.27 14.00
N LEU A 72 -14.08 9.56 13.85
CA LEU A 72 -13.07 10.27 14.66
C LEU A 72 -13.35 10.17 16.16
N ALA A 73 -14.61 10.40 16.57
CA ALA A 73 -15.01 10.28 17.96
C ALA A 73 -14.82 8.85 18.51
N ARG A 74 -15.11 7.82 17.70
CA ARG A 74 -14.87 6.43 18.07
C ARG A 74 -13.38 6.10 18.21
N PHE A 75 -12.57 6.51 17.23
CA PHE A 75 -11.12 6.29 17.29
C PHE A 75 -10.47 6.95 18.51
N ARG A 76 -10.86 8.18 18.85
CA ARG A 76 -10.39 8.86 20.08
C ARG A 76 -10.77 8.09 21.34
N THR A 77 -12.00 7.60 21.41
CA THR A 77 -12.47 6.80 22.55
C THR A 77 -11.65 5.52 22.70
N ILE A 78 -11.40 4.80 21.60
CA ILE A 78 -10.59 3.57 21.60
C ILE A 78 -9.14 3.87 22.01
N LYS A 79 -8.55 4.94 21.46
CA LYS A 79 -7.18 5.38 21.78
C LYS A 79 -7.02 5.69 23.28
N SER A 80 -8.03 6.29 23.90
CA SER A 80 -7.99 6.63 25.34
C SER A 80 -8.13 5.44 26.29
N ASP A 81 -8.71 4.31 25.86
CA ASP A 81 -8.96 3.15 26.73
C ASP A 81 -7.68 2.31 27.00
N ARG A 82 -6.61 2.47 26.20
CA ARG A 82 -5.23 1.93 26.42
C ARG A 82 -5.09 0.48 26.90
N LYS A 83 -6.04 -0.41 26.57
CA LYS A 83 -5.98 -1.84 26.97
C LYS A 83 -5.03 -2.68 26.12
N ASN A 84 -4.84 -2.27 24.87
CA ASN A 84 -4.03 -2.99 23.89
C ASN A 84 -3.33 -1.98 22.97
N GLU A 85 -2.00 -1.91 23.06
CA GLU A 85 -1.16 -1.01 22.29
C GLU A 85 -1.38 -1.13 20.77
N LYS A 86 -1.61 -2.35 20.27
CA LYS A 86 -1.86 -2.60 18.84
C LYS A 86 -3.18 -1.97 18.38
N ILE A 87 -4.21 -2.06 19.21
CA ILE A 87 -5.52 -1.46 18.94
C ILE A 87 -5.45 0.05 19.10
N GLU A 88 -4.81 0.54 20.16
CA GLU A 88 -4.56 1.98 20.37
C GLU A 88 -3.86 2.58 19.16
N ARG A 89 -2.83 1.90 18.64
CA ARG A 89 -2.07 2.35 17.47
C ARG A 89 -2.92 2.35 16.19
N ARG A 90 -3.71 1.31 15.95
CA ARG A 90 -4.66 1.29 14.81
C ARG A 90 -5.71 2.41 14.93
N ALA A 91 -6.21 2.66 16.14
CA ALA A 91 -7.15 3.74 16.39
C ALA A 91 -6.51 5.13 16.22
N TRP A 92 -5.26 5.32 16.65
CA TRP A 92 -4.52 6.56 16.44
C TRP A 92 -4.30 6.84 14.95
N LEU A 93 -3.95 5.81 14.17
CA LEU A 93 -3.87 5.94 12.70
C LEU A 93 -5.22 6.34 12.10
N GLY A 94 -6.32 5.70 12.52
CA GLY A 94 -7.68 6.05 12.09
C GLY A 94 -8.05 7.49 12.42
N GLU A 95 -7.72 7.97 13.62
CA GLU A 95 -7.90 9.36 14.03
C GLU A 95 -7.14 10.33 13.12
N ILE A 96 -5.87 10.06 12.80
CA ILE A 96 -5.08 10.92 11.92
C ILE A 96 -5.72 10.97 10.53
N CYS A 97 -6.16 9.83 10.00
CA CYS A 97 -6.83 9.77 8.70
C CYS A 97 -8.13 10.58 8.69
N CYS A 98 -8.97 10.46 9.71
CA CYS A 98 -10.16 11.29 9.86
C CYS A 98 -9.81 12.78 9.94
N CYS A 99 -8.80 13.18 10.72
CA CYS A 99 -8.37 14.58 10.81
C CYS A 99 -7.91 15.13 9.46
N LEU A 100 -7.17 14.35 8.66
CA LEU A 100 -6.77 14.74 7.31
C LEU A 100 -7.96 14.90 6.35
N LEU A 101 -8.97 14.03 6.47
CA LEU A 101 -10.19 14.10 5.65
C LEU A 101 -11.14 15.23 6.08
N LEU A 102 -11.14 15.61 7.35
CA LEU A 102 -11.99 16.67 7.90
C LEU A 102 -11.32 18.05 7.88
N ALA A 103 -10.02 18.14 7.59
CA ALA A 103 -9.33 19.41 7.53
C ALA A 103 -9.86 20.26 6.37
N ASP A 104 -10.53 21.36 6.71
CA ASP A 104 -11.05 22.36 5.76
C ASP A 104 -10.12 23.57 5.68
N THR A 105 -9.26 23.75 6.68
CA THR A 105 -8.28 24.83 6.73
C THR A 105 -6.83 24.33 6.62
N PRO A 106 -5.90 25.15 6.11
CA PRO A 106 -4.47 24.81 6.08
C PRO A 106 -3.90 24.55 7.48
N ALA A 107 -4.43 25.22 8.52
CA ALA A 107 -3.98 25.05 9.89
C ALA A 107 -4.35 23.66 10.44
N GLU A 108 -5.59 23.22 10.25
CA GLU A 108 -6.05 21.88 10.64
C GLU A 108 -5.29 20.78 9.90
N PHE A 109 -5.05 20.98 8.60
CA PHE A 109 -4.26 20.06 7.80
C PHE A 109 -2.84 19.94 8.33
N SER A 110 -2.18 21.06 8.64
CA SER A 110 -0.83 21.07 9.22
C SER A 110 -0.79 20.35 10.57
N VAL A 111 -1.83 20.47 11.40
CA VAL A 111 -1.94 19.73 12.68
C VAL A 111 -2.02 18.23 12.41
N ALA A 112 -2.88 17.81 11.47
CA ALA A 112 -3.04 16.40 11.14
C ALA A 112 -1.74 15.78 10.55
N ILE A 113 -1.00 16.53 9.73
CA ILE A 113 0.33 16.14 9.25
C ILE A 113 1.34 16.02 10.40
N GLY A 114 1.33 16.96 11.36
CA GLY A 114 2.14 16.86 12.57
C GLY A 114 1.84 15.59 13.37
N MET A 115 0.56 15.21 13.49
CA MET A 115 0.17 13.94 14.12
C MET A 115 0.67 12.72 13.35
N TRP A 116 0.65 12.76 12.02
CA TRP A 116 1.20 11.70 11.17
C TRP A 116 2.71 11.50 11.39
N HIS A 117 3.48 12.59 11.44
CA HIS A 117 4.91 12.51 11.74
C HIS A 117 5.17 11.93 13.14
N ALA A 118 4.45 12.42 14.16
CA ALA A 118 4.56 11.88 15.51
C ALA A 118 4.20 10.38 15.58
N PHE A 119 3.20 9.96 14.81
CA PHE A 119 2.86 8.55 14.66
C PHE A 119 4.02 7.77 14.03
N ALA A 120 4.56 8.23 12.90
CA ALA A 120 5.68 7.59 12.22
C ALA A 120 6.92 7.46 13.13
N ASP A 121 7.24 8.51 13.90
CA ASP A 121 8.38 8.49 14.82
C ASP A 121 8.16 7.52 15.99
N SER A 122 6.91 7.33 16.43
CA SER A 122 6.58 6.30 17.42
C SER A 122 6.70 4.87 16.89
N THR A 123 6.77 4.70 15.56
CA THR A 123 6.85 3.40 14.88
C THR A 123 8.30 2.93 14.69
N ALA A 124 9.05 2.74 15.80
CA ALA A 124 10.41 2.18 15.72
C ALA A 124 10.44 0.71 15.24
N ASP A 125 9.30 0.00 15.33
CA ASP A 125 9.17 -1.37 14.84
C ASP A 125 8.80 -1.44 13.36
N ALA A 126 9.70 -2.05 12.57
CA ALA A 126 9.56 -2.30 11.13
C ALA A 126 8.38 -3.24 10.78
N ASP A 127 7.79 -3.90 11.77
CA ASP A 127 6.71 -4.89 11.62
C ASP A 127 5.30 -4.30 11.72
N ALA A 128 5.17 -2.97 11.78
CA ALA A 128 3.88 -2.30 11.82
C ALA A 128 3.17 -2.39 10.46
N THR A 129 2.40 -3.44 10.26
CA THR A 129 1.52 -3.59 9.10
C THR A 129 0.46 -2.49 9.12
N TRP A 130 0.58 -1.52 8.21
CA TRP A 130 -0.38 -0.45 8.01
C TRP A 130 -1.68 -1.03 7.43
N SER A 131 -2.84 -0.63 7.95
CA SER A 131 -4.12 -1.08 7.38
C SER A 131 -4.37 -0.31 6.08
N GLN A 132 -4.27 -1.00 4.94
CA GLN A 132 -4.50 -0.41 3.61
C GLN A 132 -5.90 0.25 3.52
N ALA A 133 -6.91 -0.32 4.16
CA ALA A 133 -8.28 0.20 4.17
C ALA A 133 -8.39 1.63 4.73
N LEU A 134 -7.51 2.02 5.67
CA LEU A 134 -7.51 3.39 6.22
C LEU A 134 -6.95 4.42 5.23
N LEU A 135 -6.03 3.99 4.37
CA LEU A 135 -5.30 4.88 3.46
C LEU A 135 -6.03 5.08 2.13
N ASP A 136 -6.84 4.12 1.69
CA ASP A 136 -7.50 4.19 0.38
C ASP A 136 -8.37 5.46 0.21
N PRO A 137 -9.23 5.88 1.18
CA PRO A 137 -10.01 7.11 1.04
C PRO A 137 -9.16 8.39 1.00
N LEU A 138 -8.04 8.42 1.73
CA LEU A 138 -7.10 9.54 1.70
C LEU A 138 -6.47 9.71 0.32
N VAL A 139 -6.04 8.60 -0.29
CA VAL A 139 -5.41 8.62 -1.62
C VAL A 139 -6.40 9.15 -2.65
N VAL A 140 -7.67 8.72 -2.60
CA VAL A 140 -8.71 9.21 -3.52
C VAL A 140 -8.91 10.71 -3.39
N ARG A 141 -8.99 11.25 -2.16
CA ARG A 141 -9.16 12.69 -1.92
C ARG A 141 -7.93 13.50 -2.36
N LEU A 142 -6.72 13.02 -2.07
CA LEU A 142 -5.49 13.73 -2.47
C LEU A 142 -5.32 13.71 -4.00
N ALA A 143 -5.69 12.62 -4.66
CA ALA A 143 -5.67 12.53 -6.11
C ALA A 143 -6.68 13.50 -6.77
N SER A 144 -7.87 13.67 -6.21
CA SER A 144 -8.87 14.61 -6.75
C SER A 144 -8.45 16.07 -6.58
N GLN A 145 -7.83 16.42 -5.45
CA GLN A 145 -7.32 17.78 -5.23
C GLN A 145 -6.17 18.14 -6.19
N ALA A 146 -5.28 17.19 -6.48
CA ALA A 146 -4.20 17.41 -7.44
C ALA A 146 -4.70 17.69 -8.87
N SER A 147 -5.87 17.17 -9.24
CA SER A 147 -6.48 17.39 -10.56
C SER A 147 -7.24 18.72 -10.69
N SER A 148 -7.56 19.39 -9.58
CA SER A 148 -8.33 20.64 -9.58
C SER A 148 -7.45 21.90 -9.54
N GLY A 149 -6.13 21.74 -9.54
CA GLY A 149 -5.15 22.82 -9.57
C GLY A 149 -4.92 23.40 -10.97
N GLU A 150 -5.99 23.66 -11.72
CA GLU A 150 -5.94 24.59 -12.86
C GLU A 150 -6.34 25.97 -12.31
N VAL A 151 -5.46 26.55 -11.49
CA VAL A 151 -5.63 27.93 -11.04
C VAL A 151 -5.29 28.83 -12.21
N GLU A 152 -6.36 29.27 -12.87
CA GLU A 152 -6.43 30.46 -13.71
C GLU A 152 -5.66 31.61 -13.05
N VAL A 153 -4.46 31.88 -13.57
CA VAL A 153 -3.70 33.08 -13.23
C VAL A 153 -4.43 34.23 -13.92
N ASP A 154 -5.44 34.79 -13.26
CA ASP A 154 -6.07 36.02 -13.68
C ASP A 154 -5.11 37.19 -13.39
N SER A 155 -4.23 37.41 -14.36
CA SER A 155 -3.32 38.55 -14.41
C SER A 155 -4.09 39.76 -14.95
N SER A 156 -5.08 40.24 -14.20
CA SER A 156 -5.74 41.52 -14.50
C SER A 156 -5.07 42.62 -13.68
N ALA A 157 -4.02 43.19 -14.26
CA ALA A 157 -3.43 44.43 -13.83
C ALA A 157 -4.33 45.62 -14.22
N GLU A 158 -4.73 46.44 -13.25
CA GLU A 158 -5.00 47.86 -13.49
C GLU A 158 -4.50 48.70 -12.29
N PRO A 159 -3.75 49.81 -12.53
CA PRO A 159 -3.08 50.60 -11.49
C PRO A 159 -3.92 51.79 -11.00
N PRO A 160 -3.63 52.31 -9.79
CA PRO A 160 -3.80 53.73 -9.53
C PRO A 160 -2.47 54.43 -9.23
N GLU A 161 -2.38 55.63 -9.78
CA GLU A 161 -1.23 56.52 -9.82
C GLU A 161 -0.78 57.08 -8.46
N ALA A 162 0.49 57.53 -8.49
CA ALA A 162 1.07 58.65 -7.76
C ALA A 162 1.44 58.49 -6.27
N ALA A 163 2.72 58.14 -6.03
CA ALA A 163 3.60 59.00 -5.22
C ALA A 163 5.09 58.72 -5.55
N THR A 164 5.79 59.80 -5.83
CA THR A 164 7.22 59.98 -6.15
C THR A 164 8.22 59.24 -5.25
N GLY A 165 9.26 58.65 -5.84
CA GLY A 165 10.43 58.18 -5.10
C GLY A 165 11.46 57.40 -5.90
N THR A 166 12.25 58.11 -6.71
CA THR A 166 13.60 57.81 -7.24
C THR A 166 14.23 56.44 -6.89
N LYS A 167 14.50 55.61 -7.91
CA LYS A 167 15.82 55.04 -8.30
C LYS A 167 15.66 53.86 -9.28
N THR A 168 16.11 54.07 -10.51
CA THR A 168 16.55 53.02 -11.44
C THR A 168 17.80 52.31 -10.85
N PRO A 169 18.06 51.04 -11.19
CA PRO A 169 18.70 50.76 -12.47
C PRO A 169 18.14 49.55 -13.23
N THR A 170 18.01 49.79 -14.53
CA THR A 170 18.19 48.90 -15.68
C THR A 170 18.82 47.54 -15.39
N MET A 171 18.09 46.46 -15.67
CA MET A 171 18.57 45.21 -16.28
C MET A 171 17.37 44.56 -16.98
N GLN A 172 17.18 44.83 -18.27
CA GLN A 172 17.70 43.99 -19.35
C GLN A 172 16.88 42.70 -19.48
N GLU A 173 15.71 42.91 -20.09
CA GLU A 173 15.03 41.99 -20.99
C GLU A 173 16.07 41.17 -21.79
N LYS A 174 16.14 39.87 -21.48
CA LYS A 174 16.85 38.90 -22.30
C LYS A 174 15.88 37.77 -22.61
N ALA A 175 15.12 37.99 -23.68
CA ALA A 175 14.51 36.94 -24.47
C ALA A 175 15.65 36.03 -24.99
N ASP A 176 15.78 34.86 -24.38
CA ASP A 176 16.58 33.75 -24.90
C ASP A 176 16.25 32.47 -24.12
N GLN A 177 15.07 31.88 -24.38
CA GLN A 177 14.89 30.43 -24.16
C GLN A 177 13.67 29.86 -24.87
N PRO A 178 13.85 29.32 -26.09
CA PRO A 178 12.93 28.32 -26.65
C PRO A 178 13.49 26.89 -26.59
N GLN A 179 14.81 26.68 -26.47
CA GLN A 179 15.39 25.32 -26.58
C GLN A 179 15.30 24.46 -25.32
N ASN A 180 15.19 25.06 -24.13
CA ASN A 180 15.26 24.31 -22.87
C ASN A 180 13.91 23.65 -22.49
N GLU A 181 12.78 24.21 -22.93
CA GLU A 181 11.45 23.67 -22.64
C GLU A 181 11.13 22.45 -23.51
N GLU A 182 11.55 22.44 -24.77
CA GLU A 182 11.31 21.33 -25.70
C GLU A 182 12.09 20.07 -25.29
N ASP A 183 13.36 20.24 -24.90
CA ASP A 183 14.19 19.16 -24.33
C ASP A 183 13.61 18.63 -23.00
N ARG A 184 13.03 19.51 -22.17
CA ARG A 184 12.38 19.12 -20.89
C ARG A 184 11.13 18.31 -21.13
N LEU A 185 10.29 18.74 -22.09
CA LEU A 185 9.08 18.03 -22.49
C LEU A 185 9.39 16.66 -23.11
N GLU A 186 10.45 16.55 -23.91
CA GLU A 186 10.88 15.27 -24.47
C GLU A 186 11.36 14.30 -23.38
N ALA A 187 12.11 14.78 -22.39
CA ALA A 187 12.55 13.99 -21.24
C ALA A 187 11.36 13.48 -20.41
N GLU A 188 10.36 14.33 -20.18
CA GLU A 188 9.14 13.98 -19.45
C GLU A 188 8.30 12.94 -20.22
N MET A 189 8.14 13.12 -21.53
CA MET A 189 7.47 12.14 -22.40
C MET A 189 8.20 10.80 -22.42
N ALA A 190 9.52 10.80 -22.39
CA ALA A 190 10.32 9.58 -22.29
C ALA A 190 10.14 8.87 -20.93
N GLU A 191 10.03 9.64 -19.83
CA GLU A 191 9.74 9.09 -18.51
C GLU A 191 8.33 8.51 -18.43
N LEU A 192 7.32 9.21 -18.95
CA LEU A 192 5.94 8.74 -19.02
C LEU A 192 5.84 7.44 -19.83
N ARG A 193 6.52 7.35 -20.97
CA ARG A 193 6.60 6.10 -21.76
C ARG A 193 7.25 4.95 -20.99
N LYS A 194 8.29 5.23 -20.18
CA LYS A 194 8.91 4.21 -19.31
C LYS A 194 7.94 3.74 -18.23
N LYS A 195 7.20 4.66 -17.60
CA LYS A 195 6.17 4.35 -16.60
C LYS A 195 5.03 3.53 -17.21
N ALA A 196 4.55 3.90 -18.40
CA ALA A 196 3.53 3.15 -19.14
C ALA A 196 3.96 1.69 -19.41
N LYS A 197 5.18 1.49 -19.93
CA LYS A 197 5.72 0.12 -20.14
C LYS A 197 5.82 -0.70 -18.85
N ARG A 198 6.13 -0.06 -17.72
CA ARG A 198 6.15 -0.74 -16.41
C ARG A 198 4.74 -1.12 -15.97
N ALA A 199 3.76 -0.23 -16.17
CA ALA A 199 2.36 -0.49 -15.88
C ALA A 199 1.84 -1.69 -16.69
N ASP A 200 2.10 -1.74 -18.00
CA ASP A 200 1.72 -2.87 -18.87
C ASP A 200 2.31 -4.19 -18.37
N LYS A 201 3.60 -4.18 -17.98
CA LYS A 201 4.28 -5.36 -17.45
C LYS A 201 3.68 -5.83 -16.12
N LEU A 202 3.29 -4.91 -15.25
CA LEU A 202 2.62 -5.23 -13.99
C LEU A 202 1.20 -5.77 -14.25
N GLN A 203 0.46 -5.18 -15.18
CA GLN A 203 -0.87 -5.63 -15.56
C GLN A 203 -0.84 -7.06 -16.10
N LEU A 204 0.16 -7.40 -16.93
CA LEU A 204 0.37 -8.77 -17.42
C LEU A 204 0.64 -9.76 -16.28
N LYS A 205 1.43 -9.37 -15.27
CA LYS A 205 1.69 -10.21 -14.09
C LYS A 205 0.42 -10.43 -13.27
N ILE A 206 -0.38 -9.39 -13.07
CA ILE A 206 -1.66 -9.48 -12.36
C ILE A 206 -2.60 -10.45 -13.11
N ALA A 207 -2.73 -10.30 -14.43
CA ALA A 207 -3.55 -11.20 -15.24
C ALA A 207 -3.09 -12.67 -15.13
N LYS A 208 -1.77 -12.91 -15.16
CA LYS A 208 -1.20 -14.25 -14.97
C LYS A 208 -1.54 -14.83 -13.58
N ILE A 209 -1.34 -14.05 -12.51
CA ILE A 209 -1.63 -14.49 -11.13
C ILE A 209 -3.12 -14.76 -10.94
N LEU A 210 -4.00 -13.98 -11.56
CA LEU A 210 -5.45 -14.20 -11.51
C LEU A 210 -5.85 -15.49 -12.22
N ALA A 211 -5.24 -15.80 -13.37
CA ALA A 211 -5.47 -17.06 -14.07
C ALA A 211 -5.00 -18.28 -13.24
N GLU A 212 -3.83 -18.18 -12.61
CA GLU A 212 -3.31 -19.22 -11.71
C GLU A 212 -4.23 -19.43 -10.49
N ASN A 213 -4.69 -18.35 -9.86
CA ASN A 213 -5.64 -18.43 -8.75
C ASN A 213 -6.96 -19.11 -9.16
N ARG A 214 -7.50 -18.79 -10.33
CA ARG A 214 -8.68 -19.49 -10.86
C ARG A 214 -8.42 -20.98 -11.05
N SER A 215 -7.27 -21.35 -11.64
CA SER A 215 -6.92 -22.76 -11.80
C SER A 215 -6.76 -23.49 -10.47
N LEU A 216 -6.14 -22.86 -9.48
CA LEU A 216 -5.97 -23.44 -8.14
C LEU A 216 -7.33 -23.63 -7.45
N LYS A 217 -8.26 -22.68 -7.58
CA LYS A 217 -9.61 -22.79 -7.04
C LYS A 217 -10.36 -23.98 -7.63
N GLU A 218 -10.27 -24.21 -8.94
CA GLU A 218 -10.88 -25.39 -9.58
C GLU A 218 -10.23 -26.70 -9.11
N LYS A 219 -8.91 -26.72 -8.91
CA LYS A 219 -8.20 -27.90 -8.36
C LYS A 219 -8.65 -28.21 -6.93
N ILE A 220 -8.81 -27.19 -6.08
CA ILE A 220 -9.32 -27.35 -4.70
C ILE A 220 -10.72 -27.95 -4.74
N LYS A 221 -11.62 -27.40 -5.56
CA LYS A 221 -12.99 -27.91 -5.71
C LYS A 221 -13.03 -29.37 -6.18
N ALA A 222 -12.14 -29.74 -7.11
CA ALA A 222 -12.02 -31.13 -7.55
C ALA A 222 -11.54 -32.07 -6.43
N LEU A 223 -10.57 -31.62 -5.61
CA LEU A 223 -10.09 -32.38 -4.45
C LEU A 223 -11.17 -32.53 -3.38
N GLU A 224 -11.95 -31.49 -3.11
CA GLU A 224 -13.08 -31.53 -2.18
C GLU A 224 -14.15 -32.54 -2.64
N ALA A 225 -14.46 -32.60 -3.93
CA ALA A 225 -15.39 -33.58 -4.48
C ALA A 225 -14.88 -35.03 -4.35
N ILE A 226 -13.57 -35.24 -4.51
CA ILE A 226 -12.93 -36.54 -4.27
C ILE A 226 -13.05 -36.92 -2.79
N ASP A 227 -12.76 -36.01 -1.87
CA ASP A 227 -12.87 -36.26 -0.43
C ASP A 227 -14.30 -36.62 -0.02
N GLN A 228 -15.30 -35.87 -0.49
CA GLN A 228 -16.72 -36.20 -0.27
C GLN A 228 -17.08 -37.60 -0.80
N SER A 229 -16.56 -37.98 -1.96
CA SER A 229 -16.78 -39.32 -2.53
C SER A 229 -16.13 -40.42 -1.69
N ILE A 230 -14.95 -40.17 -1.11
CA ILE A 230 -14.26 -41.08 -0.20
C ILE A 230 -15.06 -41.24 1.10
N GLN A 231 -15.51 -40.13 1.71
CA GLN A 231 -16.30 -40.16 2.93
C GLN A 231 -17.61 -40.94 2.74
N LYS A 232 -18.29 -40.72 1.61
CA LYS A 232 -19.51 -41.46 1.27
C LYS A 232 -19.25 -42.97 1.17
N LYS A 233 -18.23 -43.40 0.41
CA LYS A 233 -17.86 -44.81 0.29
C LYS A 233 -17.47 -45.43 1.64
N LYS A 234 -16.76 -44.68 2.48
CA LYS A 234 -16.40 -45.12 3.83
C LYS A 234 -17.65 -45.40 4.68
N SER A 235 -18.65 -44.52 4.62
CA SER A 235 -19.92 -44.74 5.32
C SER A 235 -20.69 -45.95 4.81
N GLU A 236 -20.73 -46.18 3.49
CA GLU A 236 -21.41 -47.34 2.88
C GLU A 236 -20.79 -48.67 3.33
N ILE A 237 -19.45 -48.76 3.37
CA ILE A 237 -18.73 -49.96 3.82
C ILE A 237 -18.99 -50.24 5.31
N SER A 238 -19.01 -49.22 6.15
CA SER A 238 -19.33 -49.39 7.58
C SER A 238 -20.76 -49.85 7.81
N THR A 239 -21.72 -49.48 6.95
CA THR A 239 -23.14 -49.90 7.08
C THR A 239 -23.47 -51.25 6.45
N SER A 240 -22.67 -51.75 5.50
CA SER A 240 -22.94 -53.00 4.78
C SER A 240 -22.22 -54.23 5.37
N GLY A 241 -21.47 -54.05 6.46
CA GLY A 241 -20.72 -55.12 7.15
C GLY A 241 -21.38 -55.67 8.43
N GLU A 242 -22.59 -55.23 8.76
CA GLU A 242 -23.51 -55.85 9.73
C GLU A 242 -24.50 -56.77 9.00
#